data_AF-A0A972VWS4-F1
#
_entry.id   AF-A0A972VWS4-F1
#
_cell.length_a   1.000
_cell.length_b   1.000
_cell.length_c   1.000
_cell.angle_alpha   90.00
_cell.angle_beta   90.00
_cell.angle_gamma   90.00
#
_symmetry.space_group_name_H-M   'P 1'
#
loop_
_entity.id
_entity.type
_entity.pdbx_description
1 polymer ?
#
loop_
_entity_poly.entity_id
_entity_poly.type
_entity_poly.pdbx_seq_one_letter_code
_entity_poly.pdbx_strand_id
1 'polypeptide(L)'
;LATKLYKKYPGAIAWVPGSGLALSIPFYLYAFTTESLLLAAICLMIGGFVKYGYLAAQYTIGQGVVSMRVRAMATAVLLFVVNLIGYGFGPLFIGAISDIFFVSGIAELGVATEELARNQCHPAVVGELSDNLQNVCGEVYSQSLQSAMVIMAALYAASSLFFLLTWRRLDKDMVDRN
;
A
#
# COMPACT_ATOMS: atom_id res chain seq x y z
N LEU A 1 -20.74 -6.92 -7.01
CA LEU A 1 -21.38 -6.33 -5.80
C LEU A 1 -21.72 -4.84 -6.01
N ALA A 2 -20.73 -4.02 -6.39
CA ALA A 2 -20.90 -2.56 -6.59
C ALA A 2 -22.03 -2.17 -7.55
N THR A 3 -22.17 -2.83 -8.70
CA THR A 3 -23.24 -2.57 -9.70
C THR A 3 -24.65 -2.88 -9.21
N LYS A 4 -24.83 -3.84 -8.29
CA LYS A 4 -26.14 -4.13 -7.67
C LYS A 4 -26.49 -3.14 -6.55
N LEU A 5 -25.51 -2.66 -5.78
CA LEU A 5 -25.72 -1.64 -4.74
C LEU A 5 -25.95 -0.24 -5.33
N TYR A 6 -25.34 0.07 -6.48
CA TYR A 6 -25.50 1.35 -7.20
C TYR A 6 -26.96 1.74 -7.44
N LYS A 7 -27.79 0.75 -7.82
CA LYS A 7 -29.22 0.97 -8.09
C LYS A 7 -30.04 1.38 -6.86
N LYS A 8 -29.54 1.13 -5.64
CA LYS A 8 -30.30 1.33 -4.40
C LYS A 8 -29.75 2.44 -3.51
N TYR A 9 -28.44 2.70 -3.54
CA TYR A 9 -27.79 3.79 -2.80
C TYR A 9 -26.63 4.35 -3.64
N PRO A 10 -26.74 5.56 -4.23
CA PRO A 10 -25.73 6.12 -5.13
C PRO A 10 -24.41 6.40 -4.43
N GLY A 11 -24.49 6.78 -3.14
CA GLY A 11 -23.32 6.85 -2.29
C GLY A 11 -22.58 5.52 -2.27
N ALA A 12 -23.28 4.37 -2.15
CA ALA A 12 -22.74 3.07 -1.74
C ALA A 12 -21.36 2.66 -2.28
N ILE A 13 -21.08 3.06 -3.51
CA ILE A 13 -19.84 2.76 -4.21
C ILE A 13 -18.62 3.42 -3.54
N ALA A 14 -18.74 4.51 -2.79
CA ALA A 14 -17.60 5.20 -2.17
C ALA A 14 -17.33 4.81 -0.69
N TRP A 15 -18.34 4.61 0.15
CA TRP A 15 -18.15 4.29 1.57
C TRP A 15 -17.83 2.83 1.80
N VAL A 16 -18.43 1.91 1.03
CA VAL A 16 -18.20 0.47 1.17
C VAL A 16 -16.73 0.11 0.92
N PRO A 17 -16.07 0.62 -0.13
CA PRO A 17 -14.65 0.37 -0.32
C PRO A 17 -13.78 1.22 0.61
N GLY A 18 -14.21 2.43 0.98
CA GLY A 18 -13.50 3.25 1.98
C GLY A 18 -13.41 2.56 3.35
N SER A 19 -14.54 2.02 3.84
CA SER A 19 -14.60 1.25 5.09
C SER A 19 -13.92 -0.11 4.95
N GLY A 20 -14.01 -0.76 3.79
CA GLY A 20 -13.24 -1.96 3.49
C GLY A 20 -11.73 -1.71 3.59
N LEU A 21 -11.22 -0.64 2.97
CA LEU A 21 -9.81 -0.28 3.07
C LEU A 21 -9.40 0.01 4.52
N ALA A 22 -10.24 0.73 5.28
CA ALA A 22 -10.00 0.96 6.70
C ALA A 22 -9.92 -0.35 7.50
N LEU A 23 -10.82 -1.31 7.22
CA LEU A 23 -10.80 -2.64 7.83
C LEU A 23 -9.55 -3.43 7.45
N SER A 24 -8.99 -3.25 6.25
CA SER A 24 -7.79 -3.97 5.82
C SER A 24 -6.51 -3.56 6.56
N ILE A 25 -6.45 -2.35 7.11
CA ILE A 25 -5.27 -1.82 7.82
C ILE A 25 -4.85 -2.70 9.01
N PRO A 26 -5.72 -3.02 9.99
CA PRO A 26 -5.34 -3.89 11.11
C PRO A 26 -4.94 -5.30 10.65
N PHE A 27 -5.54 -5.82 9.57
CA PHE A 27 -5.12 -7.10 9.00
C PHE A 27 -3.71 -7.05 8.42
N TYR A 28 -3.35 -5.96 7.72
CA TYR A 28 -1.99 -5.78 7.21
C TYR A 28 -0.97 -5.58 8.33
N LEU A 29 -1.30 -4.78 9.34
CA LEU A 29 -0.42 -4.60 10.51
C LEU A 29 -0.15 -5.94 11.21
N TYR A 30 -1.21 -6.70 11.48
CA TYR A 30 -1.10 -8.00 12.14
C TYR A 30 -0.36 -9.03 11.28
N ALA A 31 -0.56 -9.00 9.96
CA ALA A 31 0.16 -9.86 9.04
C ALA A 31 1.67 -9.61 9.01
N PHE A 32 2.10 -8.36 9.23
CA PHE A 32 3.52 -8.03 9.27
C PHE A 32 4.15 -8.27 10.63
N THR A 33 3.39 -8.26 11.72
CA THR A 33 3.94 -8.50 13.09
C THR A 33 3.85 -9.95 13.56
N THR A 34 3.17 -10.83 12.83
CA THR A 34 3.01 -12.23 13.24
C THR A 34 4.24 -13.08 12.87
N GLU A 35 4.65 -13.95 13.78
CA GLU A 35 5.74 -14.94 13.55
C GLU A 35 5.26 -16.15 12.73
N SER A 36 3.95 -16.41 12.71
CA SER A 36 3.36 -17.53 11.97
C SER A 36 3.12 -17.17 10.50
N LEU A 37 3.84 -17.84 9.59
CA LEU A 37 3.72 -17.67 8.13
C LEU A 37 2.30 -17.94 7.62
N LEU A 38 1.62 -18.94 8.19
CA LEU A 38 0.28 -19.34 7.77
C LEU A 38 -0.75 -18.25 8.12
N LEU A 39 -0.62 -17.68 9.32
CA LEU A 39 -1.47 -16.58 9.78
C LEU A 39 -1.23 -15.31 8.96
N ALA A 40 0.04 -14.98 8.70
CA ALA A 40 0.42 -13.86 7.82
C ALA A 40 -0.22 -14.00 6.44
N ALA A 41 -0.12 -15.19 5.82
CA ALA A 41 -0.68 -15.45 4.50
C ALA A 41 -2.21 -15.26 4.44
N ILE A 42 -2.94 -15.76 5.44
CA ILE A 42 -4.40 -15.60 5.50
C ILE A 42 -4.78 -14.13 5.65
N CYS A 43 -4.12 -13.39 6.55
CA CYS A 43 -4.38 -11.98 6.75
C CYS A 43 -4.03 -11.14 5.51
N LEU A 44 -2.93 -11.44 4.82
CA LEU A 44 -2.57 -10.80 3.55
C LEU A 44 -3.57 -11.14 2.43
N MET A 45 -4.11 -12.35 2.39
CA MET A 45 -5.11 -12.74 1.40
C MET A 45 -6.41 -11.96 1.59
N ILE A 46 -6.89 -11.86 2.83
CA ILE A 46 -8.08 -11.08 3.18
C ILE A 46 -7.84 -9.59 2.90
N GLY A 47 -6.73 -9.03 3.38
CA GLY A 47 -6.37 -7.63 3.14
C GLY A 47 -6.23 -7.31 1.65
N GLY A 48 -5.59 -8.21 0.90
CA GLY A 48 -5.42 -8.11 -0.54
C GLY A 48 -6.75 -8.10 -1.29
N PHE A 49 -7.64 -9.05 -0.97
CA PHE A 49 -8.98 -9.12 -1.56
C PHE A 49 -9.76 -7.81 -1.39
N VAL A 50 -9.75 -7.25 -0.17
CA VAL A 50 -10.43 -5.99 0.13
C VAL A 50 -9.77 -4.82 -0.59
N LYS A 51 -8.44 -4.77 -0.65
CA LYS A 51 -7.68 -3.73 -1.39
C LYS A 51 -7.98 -3.75 -2.89
N TYR A 52 -8.06 -4.92 -3.52
CA TYR A 52 -8.44 -5.02 -4.93
C TYR A 52 -9.90 -4.61 -5.15
N GLY A 53 -10.79 -4.88 -4.20
CA GLY A 53 -12.15 -4.35 -4.19
C GLY A 53 -12.21 -2.82 -4.18
N TYR A 54 -11.36 -2.18 -3.37
CA TYR A 54 -11.18 -0.71 -3.34
C TYR A 54 -10.71 -0.16 -4.69
N LEU A 55 -9.74 -0.82 -5.33
CA LEU A 55 -9.25 -0.44 -6.64
C LEU A 55 -10.33 -0.58 -7.74
N ALA A 56 -11.10 -1.68 -7.72
CA ALA A 56 -12.20 -1.89 -8.66
C ALA A 56 -13.31 -0.82 -8.51
N ALA A 57 -13.62 -0.43 -7.28
CA ALA A 57 -14.59 0.63 -7.02
C ALA A 57 -14.12 2.01 -7.48
N GLN A 58 -12.82 2.34 -7.30
CA GLN A 58 -12.22 3.56 -7.85
C GLN A 58 -12.37 3.65 -9.37
N TYR A 59 -12.06 2.57 -10.10
CA TYR A 59 -12.23 2.57 -11.55
C TYR A 59 -13.70 2.71 -11.97
N THR A 60 -14.61 2.07 -11.23
CA THR A 60 -16.06 2.19 -11.49
C THR A 60 -16.55 3.62 -11.27
N ILE A 61 -16.12 4.26 -10.18
CA ILE A 61 -16.46 5.65 -9.87
C ILE A 61 -15.89 6.60 -10.92
N GLY A 62 -14.61 6.46 -11.26
CA GLY A 62 -13.95 7.29 -12.27
C GLY A 62 -14.61 7.21 -13.65
N GLN A 63 -15.18 6.04 -13.98
CA GLN A 63 -15.96 5.85 -15.20
C GLN A 63 -17.38 6.43 -15.14
N GLY A 64 -17.98 6.55 -13.95
CA GLY A 64 -19.35 7.08 -13.77
C GLY A 64 -19.45 8.61 -13.65
N VAL A 65 -18.34 9.31 -13.35
CA VAL A 65 -18.27 10.79 -13.34
C VAL A 65 -18.03 11.40 -14.72
N VAL A 66 -17.86 10.59 -15.76
CA VAL A 66 -17.58 11.05 -17.13
C VAL A 66 -18.65 10.58 -18.11
N SER A 67 -18.88 11.34 -19.17
CA SER A 67 -19.84 10.95 -20.20
C SER A 67 -19.34 9.74 -21.02
N MET A 68 -20.27 8.96 -21.59
CA MET A 68 -19.94 7.75 -22.36
C MET A 68 -18.92 7.99 -23.49
N ARG A 69 -18.93 9.18 -24.10
CA ARG A 69 -18.04 9.53 -25.22
C ARG A 69 -16.58 9.65 -24.81
N VAL A 70 -16.28 10.05 -23.57
CA VAL A 70 -14.90 10.30 -23.09
C VAL A 70 -14.42 9.26 -22.10
N ARG A 71 -15.22 8.22 -21.79
CA ARG A 71 -14.90 7.19 -20.79
C ARG A 71 -13.61 6.43 -21.08
N ALA A 72 -13.31 6.16 -22.35
CA ALA A 72 -12.09 5.50 -22.77
C ALA A 72 -10.84 6.36 -22.46
N MET A 73 -10.90 7.65 -22.82
CA MET A 73 -9.83 8.61 -22.56
C MET A 73 -9.65 8.85 -21.06
N ALA A 74 -10.74 8.99 -20.31
CA ALA A 74 -10.70 9.15 -18.86
C ALA A 74 -10.06 7.95 -18.16
N THR A 75 -10.38 6.72 -18.60
CA THR A 75 -9.77 5.50 -18.06
C THR A 75 -8.28 5.44 -18.40
N ALA A 76 -7.88 5.83 -19.61
CA ALA A 76 -6.48 5.88 -20.01
C ALA A 76 -5.68 6.88 -19.18
N VAL A 77 -6.20 8.09 -18.95
CA VAL A 77 -5.56 9.11 -18.09
C VAL A 77 -5.48 8.63 -16.64
N LEU A 78 -6.55 8.04 -16.11
CA LEU A 78 -6.56 7.49 -14.76
C LEU A 78 -5.50 6.38 -14.60
N LEU A 79 -5.46 5.43 -15.53
CA LEU A 79 -4.45 4.37 -15.52
C LEU A 79 -3.04 4.95 -15.68
N PHE A 80 -2.84 5.92 -16.55
CA PHE A 80 -1.54 6.57 -16.73
C PHE A 80 -1.04 7.19 -15.41
N VAL A 81 -1.89 7.96 -14.72
CA VAL A 81 -1.55 8.60 -13.44
C VAL A 81 -1.30 7.56 -12.35
N VAL A 82 -2.16 6.55 -12.23
CA VAL A 82 -2.01 5.47 -11.23
C VAL A 82 -0.73 4.68 -11.47
N ASN A 83 -0.39 4.38 -12.74
CA ASN A 83 0.84 3.65 -13.04
C ASN A 83 2.08 4.52 -12.81
N LEU A 84 2.06 5.78 -13.24
CA LEU A 84 3.18 6.70 -13.10
C LEU A 84 3.51 6.95 -11.61
N ILE A 85 2.50 7.26 -10.80
CA ILE A 85 2.70 7.54 -9.37
C ILE A 85 2.88 6.24 -8.59
N GLY A 86 2.04 5.22 -8.85
CA GLY A 86 2.06 3.97 -8.11
C GLY A 86 3.32 3.16 -8.36
N TYR A 87 3.63 2.85 -9.62
CA TYR A 87 4.82 2.06 -9.95
C TYR A 87 6.10 2.88 -10.00
N GLY A 88 6.03 4.18 -10.35
CA GLY A 88 7.22 5.04 -10.34
C GLY A 88 7.65 5.41 -8.93
N PHE A 89 6.74 5.99 -8.14
CA PHE A 89 7.07 6.50 -6.80
C PHE A 89 6.97 5.44 -5.70
N GLY A 90 6.13 4.42 -5.85
CA GLY A 90 5.89 3.41 -4.81
C GLY A 90 7.16 2.66 -4.36
N PRO A 91 7.88 1.98 -5.27
CA PRO A 91 9.10 1.24 -4.91
C PRO A 91 10.21 2.15 -4.39
N LEU A 92 10.36 3.35 -4.97
CA LEU A 92 11.36 4.32 -4.54
C LEU A 92 11.09 4.78 -3.10
N PHE A 93 9.83 5.07 -2.78
CA PHE A 93 9.42 5.50 -1.45
C PHE A 93 9.60 4.39 -0.40
N ILE A 94 9.23 3.15 -0.73
CA ILE A 94 9.45 1.99 0.15
C ILE A 94 10.94 1.75 0.38
N GLY A 95 11.75 1.83 -0.68
CA GLY A 95 13.20 1.70 -0.60
C GLY A 95 13.82 2.76 0.30
N ALA A 96 13.50 4.04 0.07
CA ALA A 96 14.03 5.15 0.85
C ALA A 96 13.65 5.05 2.33
N ILE A 97 12.40 4.69 2.66
CA ILE A 97 12.00 4.45 4.05
C ILE A 97 12.78 3.30 4.65
N SER A 98 12.87 2.16 3.95
CA SER A 98 13.62 1.01 4.43
C SER A 98 15.10 1.33 4.68
N ASP A 99 15.71 2.18 3.85
CA ASP A 99 17.10 2.58 4.01
C ASP A 99 17.28 3.50 5.23
N ILE A 100 16.33 4.41 5.50
CA ILE A 100 16.33 5.24 6.71
C ILE A 100 16.24 4.38 7.96
N PHE A 101 15.33 3.39 7.99
CA PHE A 101 15.20 2.47 9.12
C PHE A 101 16.44 1.59 9.31
N PHE A 102 17.05 1.19 8.19
CA PHE A 102 18.30 0.43 8.22
C PHE A 102 19.43 1.23 8.85
N VAL A 103 19.61 2.50 8.45
CA VAL A 103 20.61 3.41 9.02
C VAL A 103 20.37 3.65 10.51
N SER A 104 19.11 3.81 10.95
CA SER A 104 18.83 3.94 12.37
C SER A 104 19.12 2.66 13.16
N GLY A 105 18.83 1.49 12.59
CA GLY A 105 19.05 0.20 13.28
C GLY A 105 20.53 -0.14 13.43
N ILE A 106 21.37 0.14 12.42
CA ILE A 106 22.82 -0.08 12.54
C ILE A 106 23.48 0.88 13.53
N ALA A 107 22.98 2.12 13.63
CA ALA A 107 23.48 3.11 14.58
C ALA A 107 23.17 2.72 16.04
N GLU A 108 22.00 2.10 16.28
CA GLU A 108 21.63 1.60 17.61
C GLU A 108 22.53 0.43 18.06
N LEU A 109 23.01 -0.37 17.11
CA LEU A 109 23.97 -1.46 17.35
C LEU A 109 25.43 -0.99 17.37
N GLY A 110 25.69 0.32 17.25
CA GLY A 110 27.02 0.92 17.39
C GLY A 110 27.92 0.78 16.16
N VAL A 111 27.38 0.43 14.99
CA VAL A 111 28.13 0.33 13.71
C VAL A 111 28.02 1.65 12.95
N ALA A 112 29.15 2.17 12.45
CA ALA A 112 29.15 3.40 11.67
C ALA A 112 28.52 3.18 10.29
N THR A 113 27.79 4.17 9.78
CA THR A 113 27.11 4.12 8.46
C THR A 113 28.07 3.92 7.28
N GLU A 114 29.35 4.17 7.48
CA GLU A 114 30.40 3.96 6.46
C GLU A 114 30.91 2.50 6.42
N GLU A 115 30.67 1.71 7.47
CA GLU A 115 31.16 0.34 7.59
C GLU A 115 30.21 -0.71 7.02
N LEU A 116 28.91 -0.37 6.87
CA LEU A 116 27.89 -1.32 6.46
C LEU A 116 26.87 -0.71 5.48
N ALA A 117 27.00 -1.05 4.20
CA ALA A 117 25.98 -0.71 3.21
C ALA A 117 24.89 -1.79 3.15
N ARG A 118 23.64 -1.38 2.95
CA ARG A 118 22.50 -2.32 2.84
C ARG A 118 22.70 -3.44 1.80
N ASN A 119 23.39 -3.14 0.69
CA ASN A 119 23.72 -4.13 -0.35
C ASN A 119 24.60 -5.29 0.17
N GLN A 120 25.40 -5.05 1.21
CA GLN A 120 26.28 -6.06 1.82
C GLN A 120 25.52 -7.02 2.76
N CYS A 121 24.32 -6.63 3.21
CA CYS A 121 23.42 -7.53 3.95
C CYS A 121 22.60 -8.45 3.05
N HIS A 122 22.82 -8.43 1.73
CA HIS A 122 22.13 -9.34 0.83
C HIS A 122 22.64 -10.78 1.05
N PRO A 123 21.77 -11.80 1.12
CA PRO A 123 22.16 -13.18 1.45
C PRO A 123 23.16 -13.81 0.48
N ALA A 124 23.37 -13.21 -0.70
CA ALA A 124 24.37 -13.65 -1.68
C ALA A 124 25.81 -13.23 -1.33
N VAL A 125 26.00 -12.16 -0.55
CA VAL A 125 27.33 -11.55 -0.26
C VAL A 125 27.61 -11.43 1.24
N VAL A 126 26.62 -11.71 2.10
CA VAL A 126 26.76 -11.58 3.56
C VAL A 126 27.85 -12.49 4.14
N GLY A 127 28.16 -13.61 3.48
CA GLY A 127 29.20 -14.56 3.92
C GLY A 127 30.64 -14.04 3.81
N GLU A 128 30.86 -12.90 3.14
CA GLU A 128 32.17 -12.25 3.03
C GLU A 128 32.43 -11.23 4.16
N LEU A 129 31.42 -10.90 4.97
CA LEU A 129 31.54 -9.95 6.08
C LEU A 129 32.06 -10.63 7.36
N SER A 130 32.62 -9.85 8.28
CA SER A 130 33.01 -10.35 9.61
C SER A 130 31.80 -10.83 10.42
N ASP A 131 32.00 -11.80 11.32
CA ASP A 131 30.92 -12.42 12.11
C ASP A 131 30.03 -11.40 12.86
N ASN A 132 30.62 -10.32 13.39
CA ASN A 132 29.87 -9.25 14.06
C ASN A 132 28.93 -8.51 13.11
N LEU A 133 29.39 -8.18 11.90
CA LEU A 133 28.59 -7.48 10.89
C LEU A 133 27.51 -8.40 10.29
N GLN A 134 27.77 -9.70 10.17
CA GLN A 134 26.77 -10.67 9.73
C GLN A 134 25.57 -10.75 10.68
N ASN A 135 25.83 -10.78 12.00
CA ASN A 135 24.78 -10.80 13.02
C ASN A 135 23.92 -9.53 12.97
N VAL A 136 24.56 -8.35 12.87
CA VAL A 136 23.88 -7.06 12.74
C VAL A 136 23.02 -7.00 11.46
N CYS A 137 23.55 -7.48 10.32
CA CYS A 137 22.79 -7.58 9.08
C CYS A 137 21.54 -8.45 9.22
N GLY A 138 21.63 -9.60 9.89
CA GLY A 138 20.51 -10.52 10.07
C GLY A 138 19.34 -9.90 10.84
N GLU A 139 19.65 -9.11 11.86
CA GLU A 139 18.66 -8.46 12.72
C GLU A 139 18.06 -7.22 12.04
N VAL A 140 18.91 -6.30 11.59
CA VAL A 140 18.47 -4.98 11.08
C VAL A 140 17.80 -5.09 9.71
N TYR A 141 18.26 -5.98 8.83
CA TYR A 141 17.74 -6.06 7.45
C TYR A 141 16.26 -6.44 7.42
N SER A 142 15.85 -7.43 8.22
CA SER A 142 14.47 -7.91 8.28
C SER A 142 13.55 -6.91 8.99
N GLN A 143 14.01 -6.33 10.11
CA GLN A 143 13.25 -5.36 10.89
C GLN A 143 13.01 -4.06 10.10
N SER A 144 14.01 -3.57 9.37
CA SER A 144 13.89 -2.34 8.58
C SER A 144 12.84 -2.46 7.46
N LEU A 145 12.81 -3.63 6.81
CA LEU A 145 11.80 -3.95 5.80
C LEU A 145 10.41 -4.06 6.41
N GLN A 146 10.30 -4.72 7.57
CA GLN A 146 9.03 -4.85 8.30
C GLN A 146 8.48 -3.46 8.71
N SER A 147 9.31 -2.58 9.28
CA SER A 147 8.92 -1.22 9.63
C SER A 147 8.49 -0.40 8.42
N ALA A 148 9.19 -0.53 7.30
CA ALA A 148 8.78 0.11 6.04
C ALA A 148 7.40 -0.37 5.57
N MET A 149 7.14 -1.68 5.59
CA MET A 149 5.84 -2.25 5.20
C MET A 149 4.69 -1.80 6.11
N VAL A 150 4.94 -1.68 7.42
CA VAL A 150 3.97 -1.17 8.40
C VAL A 150 3.61 0.29 8.14
N ILE A 151 4.60 1.14 7.84
CA ILE A 151 4.36 2.55 7.50
C ILE A 151 3.54 2.67 6.21
N MET A 152 3.83 1.83 5.21
CA MET A 152 3.02 1.78 3.99
C MET A 152 1.57 1.35 4.27
N ALA A 153 1.36 0.39 5.16
CA ALA A 153 0.02 0.00 5.57
C ALA A 153 -0.73 1.16 6.25
N ALA A 154 -0.04 1.98 7.05
CA ALA A 154 -0.63 3.17 7.66
C ALA A 154 -1.04 4.24 6.62
N LEU A 155 -0.32 4.37 5.50
CA LEU A 155 -0.71 5.27 4.41
C LEU A 155 -2.05 4.89 3.74
N TYR A 156 -2.50 3.63 3.87
CA TYR A 156 -3.85 3.26 3.45
C TYR A 156 -4.94 3.93 4.29
N ALA A 157 -4.64 4.36 5.53
CA ALA A 157 -5.57 5.17 6.33
C ALA A 157 -5.83 6.53 5.67
N ALA A 158 -4.77 7.21 5.20
CA ALA A 158 -4.90 8.47 4.47
C ALA A 158 -5.70 8.27 3.17
N SER A 159 -5.42 7.20 2.44
CA SER A 159 -6.18 6.84 1.23
C SER A 159 -7.67 6.62 1.53
N SER A 160 -7.97 5.87 2.60
CA SER A 160 -9.35 5.63 3.05
C SER A 160 -10.05 6.94 3.41
N LEU A 161 -9.36 7.85 4.11
CA LEU A 161 -9.88 9.17 4.46
C LEU A 161 -10.21 10.01 3.21
N PHE A 162 -9.29 10.08 2.23
CA PHE A 162 -9.55 10.80 0.98
C PHE A 162 -10.78 10.26 0.25
N PHE A 163 -10.97 8.94 0.26
CA PHE A 163 -12.13 8.30 -0.36
C PHE A 163 -13.44 8.56 0.39
N LEU A 164 -13.38 8.64 1.72
CA LEU A 164 -14.52 9.06 2.54
C LEU A 164 -14.84 10.56 2.40
N LEU A 165 -13.87 11.39 2.04
CA LEU A 165 -14.11 12.80 1.73
C LEU A 165 -14.77 12.97 0.36
N THR A 166 -14.34 12.20 -0.65
CA THR A 166 -14.94 12.27 -2.01
C THR A 166 -16.38 11.80 -2.03
N TRP A 167 -16.78 10.88 -1.14
CA TRP A 167 -18.17 10.48 -0.88
C TRP A 167 -19.15 11.67 -0.86
N ARG A 168 -18.80 12.73 -0.12
CA ARG A 168 -19.71 13.86 0.13
C ARG A 168 -19.99 14.68 -1.12
N ARG A 169 -19.12 14.58 -2.14
CA ARG A 169 -19.22 15.32 -3.40
C ARG A 169 -19.70 14.45 -4.55
N LEU A 170 -19.52 13.13 -4.46
CA LEU A 170 -19.81 12.18 -5.53
C LEU A 170 -21.23 12.27 -6.09
N ASP A 171 -22.25 12.53 -5.25
CA ASP A 171 -23.65 12.61 -5.71
C ASP A 171 -23.92 13.79 -6.67
N LYS A 172 -23.06 14.82 -6.66
CA LYS A 172 -23.14 15.97 -7.56
C LYS A 172 -22.34 15.78 -8.85
N ASP A 173 -21.34 14.90 -8.84
CA ASP A 173 -20.37 14.76 -9.92
C ASP A 173 -20.71 13.60 -10.88
N MET A 174 -21.59 12.67 -10.49
CA MET A 174 -21.97 11.54 -11.35
C MET A 174 -22.85 11.97 -12.53
N VAL A 175 -22.32 11.80 -13.75
CA VAL A 175 -22.98 12.15 -15.02
C VAL A 175 -23.89 11.02 -15.50
N ASP A 176 -23.60 9.77 -15.15
CA ASP A 176 -24.36 8.55 -15.53
C ASP A 176 -25.80 8.50 -14.96
N ARG A 177 -26.25 9.59 -14.32
CA ARG A 177 -27.58 9.76 -13.72
C ARG A 177 -28.55 10.57 -14.61
N ASN A 178 -28.05 11.25 -15.65
CA ASN A 178 -28.86 12.04 -16.59
C ASN A 178 -28.97 11.35 -17.95
#